data_AF-A0A7X1CQ41-F1
#
_entry.id   AF-A0A7X1CQ41-F1
#
_cell.length_a   1.000
_cell.length_b   1.000
_cell.length_c   1.000
_cell.angle_alpha   90.00
_cell.angle_beta   90.00
_cell.angle_gamma   90.00
#
_symmetry.space_group_name_H-M   'P 1'
#
loop_
_entity.id
_entity.type
_entity.pdbx_description
1 polymer ?
#
loop_
_entity_poly.entity_id
_entity_poly.type
_entity_poly.pdbx_seq_one_letter_code
_entity_poly.pdbx_strand_id
1 'polypeptide(L)'
;MGAGEISISLTEQEQLLVEMQKLAQHSGELTQLLKEAGEAVSAICLEGQFKDRIINNDQGTISRFTLKAQTLQTLAEVLSIQTENTYKAMIDTDKMLAMQVVNAILNEPGTTTEFKLACEQDPNAVIDQVKTYMKENK
;
A
#
# COMPACT_ATOMS: atom_id res chain seq x y z
N MET A 1 -23.90 -15.84 15.75
CA MET A 1 -23.90 -14.93 14.59
C MET A 1 -22.45 -14.60 14.32
N GLY A 2 -21.94 -14.91 13.11
CA GLY A 2 -20.54 -14.67 12.78
C GLY A 2 -20.23 -13.19 12.88
N ALA A 3 -19.13 -12.83 13.54
CA ALA A 3 -18.65 -11.46 13.61
C ALA A 3 -18.30 -11.02 12.17
N GLY A 4 -19.23 -10.36 11.51
CA GLY A 4 -18.93 -9.63 10.28
C GLY A 4 -17.99 -8.48 10.65
N GLU A 5 -16.91 -8.32 9.91
CA GLU A 5 -16.05 -7.15 10.01
C GLU A 5 -16.92 -5.89 9.88
N ILE A 6 -16.92 -5.06 10.93
CA ILE A 6 -17.51 -3.73 10.85
C ILE A 6 -16.55 -2.93 9.96
N SER A 7 -17.03 -2.52 8.79
CA SER A 7 -16.27 -1.66 7.88
C SER A 7 -17.14 -0.52 7.37
N ILE A 8 -16.52 0.62 7.19
CA ILE A 8 -17.09 1.76 6.48
C ILE A 8 -16.79 1.55 5.00
N SER A 9 -17.84 1.39 4.20
CA SER A 9 -17.74 1.16 2.76
C SER A 9 -17.19 2.38 2.02
N LEU A 10 -16.19 2.14 1.17
CA LEU A 10 -15.72 3.09 0.17
C LEU A 10 -16.62 3.05 -1.07
N THR A 11 -16.67 4.13 -1.82
CA THR A 11 -17.17 4.11 -3.21
C THR A 11 -16.26 3.26 -4.09
N GLU A 12 -16.76 2.83 -5.27
CA GLU A 12 -15.96 2.05 -6.22
C GLU A 12 -14.70 2.81 -6.67
N GLN A 13 -14.81 4.12 -6.86
CA GLN A 13 -13.70 4.99 -7.28
C GLN A 13 -12.66 5.14 -6.16
N GLU A 14 -13.10 5.34 -4.92
CA GLU A 14 -12.22 5.37 -3.75
C GLU A 14 -11.52 4.02 -3.57
N GLN A 15 -12.25 2.90 -3.66
CA GLN A 15 -11.67 1.57 -3.52
C GLN A 15 -10.65 1.29 -4.62
N LEU A 16 -10.93 1.68 -5.87
CA LEU A 16 -9.97 1.58 -6.97
C LEU A 16 -8.70 2.37 -6.68
N LEU A 17 -8.82 3.60 -6.16
CA LEU A 17 -7.66 4.42 -5.79
C LEU A 17 -6.84 3.74 -4.68
N VAL A 18 -7.49 3.20 -3.65
CA VAL A 18 -6.82 2.46 -2.57
C VAL A 18 -6.04 1.26 -3.11
N GLU A 19 -6.65 0.44 -3.97
CA GLU A 19 -5.98 -0.73 -4.52
C GLU A 19 -4.81 -0.37 -5.45
N MET A 20 -4.91 0.74 -6.19
CA MET A 20 -3.79 1.24 -7.00
C MET A 20 -2.63 1.75 -6.14
N GLN A 21 -2.93 2.44 -5.03
CA GLN A 21 -1.92 2.87 -4.06
C GLN A 21 -1.22 1.67 -3.41
N LYS A 22 -1.98 0.64 -3.00
CA LYS A 22 -1.41 -0.62 -2.47
C LYS A 22 -0.55 -1.33 -3.50
N LEU A 23 -0.97 -1.37 -4.76
CA LEU A 23 -0.18 -1.97 -5.83
C LEU A 23 1.17 -1.24 -6.00
N ALA A 24 1.17 0.09 -5.98
CA ALA A 24 2.40 0.88 -6.02
C ALA A 24 3.30 0.61 -4.80
N GLN A 25 2.72 0.55 -3.60
CA GLN A 25 3.47 0.22 -2.38
C GLN A 25 4.09 -1.18 -2.45
N HIS A 26 3.29 -2.22 -2.69
CA HIS A 26 3.77 -3.61 -2.70
C HIS A 26 4.80 -3.87 -3.80
N SER A 27 4.69 -3.20 -4.95
CA SER A 27 5.70 -3.30 -6.02
C SER A 27 7.00 -2.59 -5.65
N GLY A 28 6.96 -1.51 -4.88
CA GLY A 28 8.13 -0.89 -4.26
C GLY A 28 8.80 -1.80 -3.24
N GLU A 29 8.03 -2.42 -2.34
CA GLU A 29 8.52 -3.40 -1.36
C GLU A 29 9.19 -4.61 -2.04
N LEU A 30 8.54 -5.16 -3.08
CA LEU A 30 9.11 -6.24 -3.90
C LEU A 30 10.44 -5.83 -4.54
N THR A 31 10.49 -4.62 -5.10
CA THR A 31 11.71 -4.08 -5.72
C THR A 31 12.84 -3.99 -4.70
N GLN A 32 12.55 -3.51 -3.50
CA GLN A 32 13.53 -3.40 -2.42
C GLN A 32 14.04 -4.78 -1.97
N LEU A 33 13.13 -5.74 -1.76
CA LEU A 33 13.48 -7.10 -1.37
C LEU A 33 14.36 -7.79 -2.41
N LEU A 34 14.13 -7.56 -3.71
CA LEU A 34 14.97 -8.11 -4.78
C LEU A 34 16.36 -7.47 -4.82
N LYS A 35 16.48 -6.17 -4.54
CA LYS A 35 17.78 -5.50 -4.41
C LYS A 35 18.58 -6.09 -3.25
N GLU A 36 17.96 -6.19 -2.07
CA GLU A 36 18.59 -6.73 -0.87
C GLU A 36 19.02 -8.19 -1.07
N ALA A 37 18.18 -9.00 -1.73
CA ALA A 37 18.55 -10.37 -2.10
C ALA A 37 19.77 -10.40 -3.05
N GLY A 38 19.82 -9.50 -4.03
CA GLY A 38 20.98 -9.37 -4.93
C GLY A 38 22.27 -9.00 -4.19
N GLU A 39 22.20 -8.05 -3.27
CA GLU A 39 23.32 -7.63 -2.43
C GLU A 39 23.80 -8.78 -1.52
N ALA A 40 22.87 -9.47 -0.85
CA ALA A 40 23.19 -10.61 0.01
C ALA A 40 23.85 -11.76 -0.76
N VAL A 41 23.34 -12.10 -1.94
CA VAL A 41 23.96 -13.12 -2.81
C VAL A 41 25.35 -12.68 -3.26
N SER A 42 25.55 -11.39 -3.60
CA SER A 42 26.85 -10.85 -3.97
C SER A 42 27.86 -10.88 -2.82
N ALA A 43 27.41 -10.67 -1.58
CA ALA A 43 28.26 -10.72 -0.41
C ALA A 43 28.75 -12.15 -0.10
N ILE A 44 27.92 -13.16 -0.34
CA ILE A 44 28.26 -14.56 -0.10
C ILE A 44 29.11 -15.14 -1.25
N CYS A 45 28.82 -14.76 -2.50
CA CYS A 45 29.50 -15.26 -3.69
C CYS A 45 30.64 -14.33 -4.11
N LEU A 46 31.79 -14.45 -3.43
CA LEU A 46 32.95 -13.58 -3.64
C LEU A 46 33.57 -13.69 -5.04
N GLU A 47 33.62 -14.89 -5.64
CA GLU A 47 34.27 -15.17 -6.93
C GLU A 47 33.60 -16.30 -7.74
N GLY A 48 33.92 -16.39 -9.03
CA GLY A 48 33.61 -17.53 -9.90
C GLY A 48 32.33 -17.40 -10.75
N GLN A 49 32.09 -18.41 -11.59
CA GLN A 49 31.01 -18.41 -12.59
C GLN A 49 29.61 -18.21 -12.01
N PHE A 50 29.41 -18.47 -10.72
CA PHE A 50 28.12 -18.26 -10.06
C PHE A 50 27.81 -16.78 -9.85
N LYS A 51 28.79 -15.99 -9.39
CA LYS A 51 28.68 -14.52 -9.27
C LYS A 51 28.39 -13.90 -10.63
N ASP A 52 29.11 -14.34 -11.65
CA ASP A 52 28.93 -13.81 -13.00
C ASP A 52 27.57 -14.19 -13.62
N ARG A 53 27.07 -15.40 -13.35
CA ARG A 53 25.76 -15.83 -13.86
C ARG A 53 24.57 -15.19 -13.14
N ILE A 54 24.66 -14.91 -11.84
CA ILE A 54 23.52 -14.46 -11.04
C ILE A 54 23.48 -12.92 -10.92
N ILE A 55 24.65 -12.27 -10.84
CA ILE A 55 24.76 -10.84 -10.52
C ILE A 55 25.23 -10.01 -11.71
N ASN A 56 26.34 -10.39 -12.36
CA ASN A 56 27.04 -9.52 -13.33
C ASN A 56 26.61 -9.69 -14.79
N ASN A 57 25.79 -10.68 -15.13
CA ASN A 57 25.29 -10.85 -16.49
C ASN A 57 24.03 -9.99 -16.67
N ASP A 58 23.90 -9.30 -17.80
CA ASP A 58 22.63 -8.67 -18.22
C ASP A 58 21.50 -9.71 -18.40
N GLN A 59 21.85 -10.99 -18.46
CA GLN A 59 20.99 -12.19 -18.40
C GLN A 59 20.85 -12.79 -16.99
N GLY A 60 21.52 -12.22 -16.00
CA GLY A 60 21.55 -12.69 -14.62
C GLY A 60 20.20 -12.54 -13.95
N THR A 61 19.76 -13.63 -13.34
CA THR A 61 18.35 -13.82 -12.99
C THR A 61 17.86 -12.78 -11.99
N ILE A 62 18.66 -12.43 -10.98
CA ILE A 62 18.26 -11.47 -9.93
C ILE A 62 18.24 -10.04 -10.44
N SER A 63 19.28 -9.60 -11.17
CA SER A 63 19.33 -8.26 -11.76
C SER A 63 18.16 -8.03 -12.72
N ARG A 64 17.77 -9.06 -13.48
CA ARG A 64 16.56 -9.02 -14.33
C ARG A 64 15.26 -8.93 -13.56
N PHE A 65 15.09 -9.73 -12.51
CA PHE A 65 13.89 -9.65 -11.69
C PHE A 65 13.77 -8.29 -11.01
N THR A 66 14.90 -7.75 -10.53
CA THR A 66 14.96 -6.39 -9.96
C THR A 66 14.52 -5.35 -10.97
N LEU A 67 15.04 -5.40 -12.21
CA LEU A 67 14.63 -4.46 -13.26
C LEU A 67 13.15 -4.59 -13.60
N LYS A 68 12.62 -5.82 -13.69
CA LYS A 68 11.18 -6.05 -13.95
C LYS A 68 10.31 -5.52 -12.81
N ALA A 69 10.74 -5.69 -11.56
CA ALA A 69 10.05 -5.16 -10.39
C ALA A 69 10.05 -3.62 -10.40
N GLN A 70 11.16 -2.98 -10.77
CA GLN A 70 11.24 -1.53 -10.96
C GLN A 70 10.30 -1.03 -12.06
N THR A 71 10.22 -1.75 -13.19
CA THR A 71 9.26 -1.43 -14.26
C THR A 71 7.82 -1.55 -13.74
N LEU A 72 7.49 -2.62 -13.01
CA LEU A 72 6.17 -2.80 -12.41
C LEU A 72 5.84 -1.68 -11.42
N GLN A 73 6.78 -1.32 -10.54
CA GLN A 73 6.64 -0.22 -9.60
C GLN A 73 6.33 1.09 -10.33
N THR A 74 7.11 1.42 -11.36
CA THR A 74 6.89 2.64 -12.16
C THR A 74 5.49 2.65 -12.79
N LEU A 75 5.06 1.52 -13.36
CA LEU A 75 3.73 1.40 -13.96
C LEU A 75 2.61 1.53 -12.92
N ALA A 76 2.79 0.94 -11.74
CA ALA A 76 1.83 1.01 -10.64
C ALA A 76 1.70 2.44 -10.09
N GLU A 77 2.81 3.15 -9.91
CA GLU A 77 2.82 4.56 -9.50
C GLU A 77 2.08 5.44 -10.51
N VAL A 78 2.37 5.25 -11.81
CA VAL A 78 1.67 5.99 -12.88
C VAL A 78 0.17 5.69 -12.89
N LEU A 79 -0.23 4.41 -12.73
CA LEU A 79 -1.64 4.02 -12.67
C LEU A 79 -2.34 4.64 -11.45
N SER A 80 -1.69 4.67 -10.29
CA SER A 80 -2.21 5.30 -9.08
C SER A 80 -2.44 6.80 -9.30
N ILE A 81 -1.43 7.51 -9.81
CA ILE A 81 -1.53 8.95 -10.11
C ILE A 81 -2.63 9.22 -11.13
N GLN A 82 -2.72 8.39 -12.18
CA GLN A 82 -3.75 8.57 -13.21
C GLN A 82 -5.16 8.31 -12.67
N THR A 83 -5.31 7.35 -11.77
CA THR A 83 -6.59 7.05 -11.10
C THR A 83 -7.01 8.22 -10.22
N GLU A 84 -6.09 8.75 -9.41
CA GLU A 84 -6.34 9.93 -8.58
C GLU A 84 -6.74 11.13 -9.42
N ASN A 85 -5.99 11.42 -10.49
CA ASN A 85 -6.28 12.54 -11.39
C ASN A 85 -7.63 12.40 -12.10
N THR A 86 -7.98 11.18 -12.52
CA THR A 86 -9.24 10.89 -13.23
C THR A 86 -10.44 11.14 -12.33
N TYR A 87 -10.35 10.74 -11.06
CA TYR A 87 -11.44 10.84 -10.11
C TYR A 87 -11.32 11.99 -9.12
N LYS A 88 -10.42 12.95 -9.35
CA LYS A 88 -10.12 14.05 -8.43
C LYS A 88 -11.34 14.90 -8.04
N ALA A 89 -12.33 15.04 -8.92
CA ALA A 89 -13.56 15.77 -8.63
C ALA A 89 -14.63 14.91 -7.94
N MET A 90 -14.42 13.59 -7.88
CA MET A 90 -15.35 12.60 -7.34
C MET A 90 -14.88 12.02 -5.99
N ILE A 91 -13.57 12.08 -5.71
CA ILE A 91 -12.96 11.53 -4.50
C ILE A 91 -12.51 12.67 -3.59
N ASP A 92 -12.94 12.64 -2.34
CA ASP A 92 -12.34 13.42 -1.25
C ASP A 92 -11.22 12.57 -0.63
N THR A 93 -9.99 12.75 -1.11
CA THR A 93 -8.84 11.93 -0.71
C THR A 93 -8.58 11.99 0.80
N ASP A 94 -8.81 13.15 1.44
CA ASP A 94 -8.67 13.27 2.90
C ASP A 94 -9.73 12.43 3.63
N LYS A 95 -10.97 12.43 3.14
CA LYS A 95 -12.05 11.61 3.70
C LYS A 95 -11.77 10.12 3.49
N MET A 96 -11.35 9.74 2.29
CA MET A 96 -10.97 8.37 1.95
C MET A 96 -9.84 7.85 2.85
N LEU A 97 -8.80 8.66 3.09
CA LEU A 97 -7.70 8.31 4.00
C LEU A 97 -8.20 8.16 5.45
N ALA A 98 -9.04 9.07 5.93
CA ALA A 98 -9.63 8.94 7.26
C ALA A 98 -10.48 7.67 7.40
N MET A 99 -11.26 7.29 6.38
CA MET A 99 -12.00 6.04 6.35
C MET A 99 -11.09 4.80 6.42
N GLN A 100 -9.95 4.83 5.71
CA GLN A 100 -8.96 3.74 5.79
C GLN A 100 -8.38 3.61 7.21
N VAL A 101 -8.05 4.73 7.86
CA VAL A 101 -7.56 4.73 9.25
C VAL A 101 -8.61 4.18 10.20
N VAL A 102 -9.86 4.61 10.09
CA VAL A 102 -10.95 4.11 10.93
C VAL A 102 -11.15 2.61 10.73
N ASN A 103 -11.15 2.14 9.47
CA ASN A 103 -11.26 0.71 9.17
C ASN A 103 -10.07 -0.10 9.69
N ALA A 104 -8.85 0.45 9.68
CA ALA A 104 -7.69 -0.21 10.27
C ALA A 104 -7.87 -0.36 11.79
N ILE A 105 -8.24 0.73 12.48
CA ILE A 105 -8.49 0.71 13.93
C ILE A 105 -9.64 -0.26 14.27
N LEU A 106 -10.74 -0.27 13.52
CA LEU A 106 -11.86 -1.20 13.77
C LEU A 106 -11.43 -2.68 13.82
N ASN A 107 -10.42 -3.03 13.03
CA ASN A 107 -9.91 -4.38 12.90
C ASN A 107 -8.69 -4.68 13.80
N GLU A 108 -8.18 -3.69 14.55
CA GLU A 108 -7.07 -3.92 15.47
C GLU A 108 -7.49 -4.75 16.71
N PRO A 109 -6.66 -5.74 17.12
CA PRO A 109 -6.85 -6.44 18.38
C PRO A 109 -6.69 -5.47 19.56
N GLY A 110 -7.77 -5.18 20.27
CA GLY A 110 -7.78 -4.27 21.43
C GLY A 110 -8.60 -3.00 21.23
N THR A 111 -9.17 -2.80 20.05
CA THR A 111 -10.08 -1.67 19.80
C THR A 111 -11.29 -1.71 20.71
N THR A 112 -11.53 -0.57 21.37
CA THR A 112 -12.53 -0.44 22.42
C THR A 112 -13.95 -0.64 21.91
N THR A 113 -14.81 -1.19 22.76
CA THR A 113 -16.23 -1.35 22.42
C THR A 113 -16.90 0.00 22.19
N GLU A 114 -16.47 1.05 22.91
CA GLU A 114 -16.93 2.43 22.73
C GLU A 114 -16.62 2.96 21.33
N PHE A 115 -15.41 2.72 20.81
CA PHE A 115 -15.04 3.15 19.46
C PHE A 115 -15.85 2.42 18.39
N LYS A 116 -16.03 1.10 18.55
CA LYS A 116 -16.86 0.31 17.63
C LYS A 116 -18.30 0.80 17.61
N LEU A 117 -18.88 1.08 18.78
CA LEU A 117 -20.24 1.62 18.92
C LEU A 117 -20.36 3.02 18.29
N ALA A 118 -19.36 3.89 18.49
CA ALA A 118 -19.34 5.22 17.87
C ALA A 118 -19.33 5.13 16.33
N CYS A 119 -18.56 4.20 15.77
CA CYS A 119 -18.52 3.96 14.33
C CYS A 119 -19.85 3.39 13.79
N GLU A 120 -20.57 2.58 14.56
CA GLU A 120 -21.89 2.06 14.18
C GLU A 120 -22.97 3.15 14.23
N GLN A 121 -22.90 4.06 15.21
CA GLN A 121 -23.92 5.08 15.44
C GLN A 121 -23.80 6.27 14.49
N ASP A 122 -22.58 6.81 14.31
CA ASP A 122 -22.33 7.93 13.41
C ASP A 122 -20.93 7.83 12.77
N PRO A 123 -20.79 7.01 11.72
CA PRO A 123 -19.51 6.82 11.05
C PRO A 123 -18.96 8.11 10.44
N ASN A 124 -19.82 9.04 9.99
CA ASN A 124 -19.36 10.29 9.40
C ASN A 124 -18.72 11.21 10.45
N ALA A 125 -19.30 11.31 11.64
CA ALA A 125 -18.70 12.08 12.73
C ALA A 125 -17.31 11.55 13.12
N VAL A 126 -17.14 10.22 13.18
CA VAL A 126 -15.82 9.61 13.48
C VAL A 126 -14.82 9.90 12.35
N ILE A 127 -15.23 9.75 11.09
CA ILE A 127 -14.38 10.06 9.92
C ILE A 127 -13.93 11.53 9.96
N ASP A 128 -14.84 12.46 10.24
CA ASP A 128 -14.52 13.89 10.29
C ASP A 128 -13.57 14.24 11.44
N GLN A 129 -13.69 13.57 12.59
CA GLN A 129 -12.73 13.70 13.70
C GLN A 129 -11.34 13.23 13.30
N VAL A 130 -11.23 12.04 12.69
CA VAL A 130 -9.95 11.50 12.23
C VAL A 130 -9.35 12.39 11.14
N LYS A 131 -10.16 12.85 10.18
CA LYS A 131 -9.75 13.79 9.13
C LYS A 131 -9.21 15.10 9.71
N THR A 132 -9.85 15.64 10.75
CA THR A 132 -9.40 16.85 11.44
C THR A 132 -8.07 16.61 12.15
N TYR A 133 -7.96 15.53 12.92
CA TYR A 133 -6.73 15.14 13.59
C TYR A 133 -5.55 14.97 12.62
N MET A 134 -5.79 14.35 11.45
CA MET A 134 -4.79 14.19 10.40
C MET A 134 -4.33 15.52 9.80
N LYS A 135 -5.21 16.54 9.74
CA LYS A 135 -4.84 17.88 9.24
C LYS A 135 -4.01 18.67 10.24
N GLU A 136 -4.31 18.52 11.53
CA GLU A 136 -3.62 19.23 12.62
C GLU A 136 -2.22 18.66 12.91
N ASN A 137 -1.97 17.40 12.55
CA ASN A 137 -0.70 16.70 12.80
C ASN A 137 0.09 16.40 11.50
N LYS A 138 -0.19 17.12 10.41
CA LYS A 138 0.61 17.12 9.17
C LYS A 138 1.83 18.02 9.32
#